data_AF-A0A2U3DX89-F1
#
_entry.id   AF-A0A2U3DX89-F1
#
_cell.length_a   1.000
_cell.length_b   1.000
_cell.length_c   1.000
_cell.angle_alpha   90.00
_cell.angle_beta   90.00
_cell.angle_gamma   90.00
#
_symmetry.space_group_name_H-M   'P 1'
#
loop_
_entity.id
_entity.type
_entity.pdbx_description
1 polymer ?
#
loop_
_entity_poly.entity_id
_entity_poly.type
_entity_poly.pdbx_seq_one_letter_code
_entity_poly.pdbx_strand_id
1 'polypeptide(L)'
;MSTFPERIASAHCTARPSSVHPTNSMSQDDHVKALVRPRLNAVQGPYRGVLRVDHASPVPLGCECVGLTLQRITADRLHKPVIHKDAVDVLQRPSFNGKQGQSTAGTHVFPNQSGPPSGREYLDVATGSKLHMLLPATKSNVNLCKTLLTLAILGYPAPHIVSWGKEDDAKDLLGGGSHFAKITGVLEYINDEKRRDQQDFDDELVVMIDSYDIWFQLPVEVLIARYRAIVADDDERVARRMGRAFDREDIHANIVFGAGKRCSPNQIHTLACYPIPESPLPMGLHGGNTDTLMGRNQYSSFRTRYLNSGYMMGPIGAMRPLLERAKVKLDECANRTGASFDNGSGASDYCYHGSDQSIFVEMHGEQEFHREVMRRHHRSGMDDYLDRVMPNRAGSRTPPSHIQNAPIEDFLNPAFTHQAASDTYLPDKPFEFGITLDYWSLLGHQTSNAEYDTRYIRHDAALELQVGDQGMFDCPAKAQMPDDLPIEAPGLFLEDAQKNSWRSIPLYTEICVGTVPVMIHHNSVDKWWREAQWDKTWWHGRSRGLLEERRKAGLAQLNEGIPTDAALSMSWEELCPRSVEKELFRDVEDPSPVA
;
A
#
# COMPACT_ATOMS: atom_id res chain seq x y z
N MET A 1 47.82 28.81 37.78
CA MET A 1 49.02 27.98 37.57
C MET A 1 49.13 27.05 38.75
N SER A 2 48.72 25.79 38.58
CA SER A 2 48.38 24.86 39.65
C SER A 2 49.04 23.50 39.42
N THR A 3 49.86 23.10 40.39
CA THR A 3 50.00 21.76 41.05
C THR A 3 50.14 20.45 40.25
N PHE A 4 51.27 19.76 40.54
CA PHE A 4 51.64 18.33 40.41
C PHE A 4 50.96 17.43 41.51
N PRO A 5 51.21 16.09 41.64
CA PRO A 5 51.57 14.99 40.70
C PRO A 5 50.79 13.64 40.95
N GLU A 6 51.22 12.55 40.26
CA GLU A 6 51.11 11.08 40.60
C GLU A 6 49.82 10.30 40.25
N ARG A 7 49.80 9.00 39.85
CA ARG A 7 50.74 8.02 39.25
C ARG A 7 49.94 6.69 39.02
N ILE A 8 50.37 5.89 38.04
CA ILE A 8 50.40 4.39 37.99
C ILE A 8 49.28 3.56 37.30
N ALA A 9 49.80 2.73 36.35
CA ALA A 9 49.46 1.37 35.90
C ALA A 9 48.36 1.10 34.85
N SER A 10 48.84 0.91 33.62
CA SER A 10 48.37 -0.09 32.66
C SER A 10 49.07 -1.44 32.93
N ALA A 11 48.36 -2.55 32.69
CA ALA A 11 48.95 -3.88 32.53
C ALA A 11 48.42 -4.53 31.25
N HIS A 12 49.36 -4.90 30.37
CA HIS A 12 49.19 -5.74 29.19
C HIS A 12 48.96 -7.22 29.55
N CYS A 13 48.33 -7.97 28.65
CA CYS A 13 48.91 -9.24 28.16
C CYS A 13 48.28 -9.66 26.81
N THR A 14 49.16 -9.88 25.83
CA THR A 14 48.90 -10.43 24.48
C THR A 14 49.03 -11.97 24.47
N ALA A 15 48.26 -12.65 23.62
CA ALA A 15 48.67 -13.94 23.03
C ALA A 15 48.12 -14.09 21.60
N ARG A 16 48.97 -14.67 20.73
CA ARG A 16 48.89 -14.80 19.26
C ARG A 16 48.25 -16.15 18.83
N PRO A 17 48.14 -16.48 17.52
CA PRO A 17 46.97 -17.12 16.90
C PRO A 17 47.03 -18.66 16.84
N SER A 18 45.87 -19.27 16.63
CA SER A 18 45.74 -20.67 16.20
C SER A 18 44.78 -20.78 15.03
N SER A 19 45.34 -21.18 13.89
CA SER A 19 44.65 -21.58 12.66
C SER A 19 43.83 -22.85 12.85
N VAL A 20 42.54 -22.79 12.54
CA VAL A 20 41.71 -23.98 12.23
C VAL A 20 40.70 -23.58 11.15
N HIS A 21 40.74 -24.24 9.99
CA HIS A 21 39.69 -24.20 8.97
C HIS A 21 38.38 -24.76 9.55
N PRO A 22 37.22 -24.30 9.06
CA PRO A 22 36.30 -25.29 8.52
C PRO A 22 35.60 -24.88 7.21
N THR A 23 35.43 -25.92 6.42
CA THR A 23 34.51 -26.13 5.31
C THR A 23 33.03 -26.03 5.71
N ASN A 24 32.19 -25.75 4.71
CA ASN A 24 30.76 -26.06 4.55
C ASN A 24 29.70 -25.25 5.30
N SER A 25 28.96 -24.47 4.50
CA SER A 25 27.49 -24.38 4.39
C SER A 25 26.63 -24.76 5.60
N MET A 26 25.82 -23.82 6.10
CA MET A 26 24.41 -24.08 6.46
C MET A 26 23.64 -22.77 6.72
N SER A 27 22.49 -22.68 6.07
CA SER A 27 21.39 -21.73 6.26
C SER A 27 20.88 -21.74 7.71
N GLN A 28 20.54 -20.58 8.28
CA GLN A 28 19.85 -20.48 9.57
C GLN A 28 18.40 -20.01 9.37
N ASP A 29 17.53 -21.00 9.20
CA ASP A 29 16.18 -21.01 9.76
C ASP A 29 16.25 -21.61 11.19
N ASP A 30 15.22 -21.32 11.99
CA ASP A 30 14.95 -21.85 13.35
C ASP A 30 15.64 -21.20 14.56
N HIS A 31 14.99 -20.18 15.12
CA HIS A 31 14.93 -19.98 16.58
C HIS A 31 13.59 -19.35 16.99
N VAL A 32 12.58 -20.16 17.32
CA VAL A 32 11.83 -20.14 18.61
C VAL A 32 11.02 -21.43 18.74
N LYS A 33 11.60 -22.47 19.34
CA LYS A 33 10.86 -23.50 20.10
C LYS A 33 11.76 -24.01 21.21
N ALA A 34 11.43 -23.68 22.46
CA ALA A 34 11.17 -24.64 23.53
C ALA A 34 11.27 -24.00 24.93
N LEU A 35 10.47 -24.57 25.83
CA LEU A 35 10.46 -24.50 27.30
C LEU A 35 9.63 -23.34 27.89
N VAL A 36 8.69 -23.50 28.84
CA VAL A 36 8.22 -24.63 29.66
C VAL A 36 6.88 -24.20 30.28
N ARG A 37 5.90 -25.11 30.38
CA ARG A 37 4.74 -24.98 31.30
C ARG A 37 5.19 -25.20 32.74
N PRO A 38 4.53 -24.58 33.73
CA PRO A 38 3.95 -25.44 34.77
C PRO A 38 2.52 -25.06 35.17
N ARG A 39 1.81 -26.10 35.61
CA ARG A 39 0.46 -26.08 36.19
C ARG A 39 0.47 -25.45 37.59
N LEU A 40 -0.62 -24.73 37.85
CA LEU A 40 -1.41 -24.57 39.09
C LEU A 40 -0.79 -25.04 40.43
N ASN A 41 -0.80 -24.13 41.41
CA ASN A 41 -1.30 -24.41 42.75
C ASN A 41 -1.88 -23.16 43.41
N ALA A 42 -3.02 -23.35 44.06
CA ALA A 42 -3.79 -22.34 44.79
C ALA A 42 -3.20 -22.08 46.18
N VAL A 43 -3.22 -20.83 46.65
CA VAL A 43 -3.20 -20.46 48.07
C VAL A 43 -4.10 -19.23 48.29
N GLN A 44 -5.01 -19.35 49.26
CA GLN A 44 -5.92 -18.32 49.78
C GLN A 44 -5.18 -17.29 50.65
N GLY A 45 -5.68 -16.05 50.71
CA GLY A 45 -5.38 -15.14 51.84
C GLY A 45 -5.52 -13.64 51.54
N PRO A 46 -6.31 -12.86 52.30
CA PRO A 46 -6.82 -11.55 51.88
C PRO A 46 -6.05 -10.37 52.49
N TYR A 47 -6.02 -9.22 51.82
CA TYR A 47 -5.84 -7.92 52.49
C TYR A 47 -6.73 -6.84 51.87
N ARG A 48 -7.61 -6.31 52.73
CA ARG A 48 -8.34 -5.05 52.57
C ARG A 48 -7.36 -3.87 52.69
N GLY A 49 -7.59 -2.84 51.88
CA GLY A 49 -6.95 -1.53 52.05
C GLY A 49 -7.75 -0.45 51.32
N VAL A 50 -8.72 0.12 52.02
CA VAL A 50 -9.47 1.31 51.64
C VAL A 50 -8.57 2.53 51.82
N LEU A 51 -8.48 3.41 50.82
CA LEU A 51 -8.09 4.80 51.03
C LEU A 51 -8.82 5.69 50.01
N ARG A 52 -9.65 6.56 50.56
CA ARG A 52 -10.46 7.59 49.91
C ARG A 52 -10.09 8.89 50.64
N VAL A 53 -9.57 9.90 49.94
CA VAL A 53 -9.57 11.29 50.41
C VAL A 53 -9.63 12.24 49.20
N ASP A 54 -10.83 12.77 49.00
CA ASP A 54 -11.26 14.16 48.79
C ASP A 54 -10.44 15.20 47.98
N HIS A 55 -11.16 15.74 46.99
CA HIS A 55 -11.39 17.15 46.61
C HIS A 55 -10.33 18.24 46.89
N ALA A 56 -10.00 19.00 45.83
CA ALA A 56 -10.26 20.46 45.78
C ALA A 56 -10.10 21.03 44.35
N SER A 57 -11.16 21.69 43.86
CA SER A 57 -11.10 22.70 42.79
C SER A 57 -10.76 24.07 43.37
N PRO A 58 -10.37 25.04 42.52
CA PRO A 58 -11.01 26.35 42.59
C PRO A 58 -11.49 26.90 41.23
N VAL A 59 -12.51 27.75 41.37
CA VAL A 59 -13.34 28.49 40.41
C VAL A 59 -12.58 29.69 39.77
N PRO A 60 -12.99 30.21 38.59
CA PRO A 60 -12.20 31.15 37.80
C PRO A 60 -12.54 32.62 38.08
N LEU A 61 -11.59 33.52 37.76
CA LEU A 61 -11.79 34.97 37.68
C LEU A 61 -11.84 35.39 36.21
N GLY A 62 -12.93 36.05 35.82
CA GLY A 62 -13.12 36.65 34.51
C GLY A 62 -12.50 38.04 34.40
N CYS A 63 -12.22 38.47 33.16
CA CYS A 63 -12.01 39.85 32.79
C CYS A 63 -12.73 40.13 31.46
N GLU A 64 -13.37 41.30 31.42
CA GLU A 64 -14.27 41.81 30.39
C GLU A 64 -13.56 42.23 29.10
N CYS A 65 -14.25 42.08 27.97
CA CYS A 65 -13.88 42.62 26.67
C CYS A 65 -14.53 44.01 26.47
N VAL A 66 -13.71 45.02 26.14
CA VAL A 66 -14.17 46.31 25.61
C VAL A 66 -13.98 46.32 24.10
N GLY A 67 -15.06 46.62 23.38
CA GLY A 67 -15.12 46.64 21.92
C GLY A 67 -14.43 47.85 21.28
N LEU A 68 -13.96 47.65 20.05
CA LEU A 68 -13.55 48.71 19.14
C LEU A 68 -14.16 48.49 17.75
N THR A 69 -14.84 49.54 17.30
CA THR A 69 -15.63 49.69 16.09
C THR A 69 -14.76 49.76 14.84
N LEU A 70 -15.10 49.01 13.79
CA LEU A 70 -14.45 49.05 12.48
C LEU A 70 -15.26 49.92 11.50
N GLN A 71 -14.64 51.00 11.02
CA GLN A 71 -15.14 51.84 9.92
C GLN A 71 -14.80 51.21 8.55
N ARG A 72 -15.80 51.16 7.67
CA ARG A 72 -15.70 50.83 6.24
C ARG A 72 -15.04 51.98 5.47
N ILE A 73 -14.13 51.65 4.56
CA ILE A 73 -13.75 52.51 3.44
C ILE A 73 -13.92 51.71 2.14
N THR A 74 -14.66 52.29 1.21
CA THR A 74 -14.96 51.85 -0.16
C THR A 74 -14.20 52.72 -1.17
N ALA A 75 -13.81 52.13 -2.31
CA ALA A 75 -13.60 52.71 -3.65
C ALA A 75 -12.33 52.12 -4.31
N ASP A 76 -12.14 52.04 -5.63
CA ASP A 76 -12.98 51.82 -6.81
C ASP A 76 -11.97 51.59 -7.98
N ARG A 77 -12.41 50.89 -9.03
CA ARG A 77 -11.92 50.77 -10.44
C ARG A 77 -10.54 51.31 -10.90
N LEU A 78 -9.85 50.55 -11.78
CA LEU A 78 -9.30 50.95 -13.10
C LEU A 78 -8.67 49.74 -13.83
N HIS A 79 -9.29 49.22 -14.91
CA HIS A 79 -8.96 49.35 -16.35
C HIS A 79 -8.17 48.18 -16.99
N LYS A 80 -8.79 47.58 -18.02
CA LYS A 80 -8.19 46.64 -19.00
C LYS A 80 -7.52 47.42 -20.15
N PRO A 81 -6.66 46.74 -20.94
CA PRO A 81 -6.84 46.80 -22.39
C PRO A 81 -6.74 45.44 -23.10
N VAL A 82 -7.12 45.49 -24.39
CA VAL A 82 -7.54 44.44 -25.33
C VAL A 82 -6.42 44.06 -26.32
N ILE A 83 -6.09 42.76 -26.39
CA ILE A 83 -5.97 41.81 -27.54
C ILE A 83 -5.56 42.31 -28.95
N HIS A 84 -4.60 41.59 -29.57
CA HIS A 84 -4.60 41.06 -30.96
C HIS A 84 -3.69 39.80 -30.97
N LYS A 85 -4.17 38.54 -31.04
CA LYS A 85 -4.65 37.69 -32.16
C LYS A 85 -3.64 37.48 -33.31
N ASP A 86 -3.14 36.24 -33.38
CA ASP A 86 -2.91 35.33 -34.54
C ASP A 86 -1.93 34.21 -34.05
N ALA A 87 -2.05 32.89 -34.26
CA ALA A 87 -2.94 32.03 -35.02
C ALA A 87 -2.83 30.56 -34.48
N VAL A 88 -3.98 29.85 -34.42
CA VAL A 88 -4.26 28.44 -34.82
C VAL A 88 -3.48 27.30 -34.12
N ASP A 89 -4.06 26.61 -33.13
CA ASP A 89 -4.98 25.43 -33.18
C ASP A 89 -4.25 24.08 -33.39
N VAL A 90 -4.17 23.27 -32.32
CA VAL A 90 -4.62 21.86 -32.17
C VAL A 90 -4.41 21.48 -30.70
N LEU A 91 -5.50 21.27 -29.94
CA LEU A 91 -5.63 20.38 -28.77
C LEU A 91 -7.05 20.58 -28.19
N GLN A 92 -8.01 19.80 -28.67
CA GLN A 92 -9.37 19.79 -28.15
C GLN A 92 -9.42 19.06 -26.80
N ARG A 93 -9.79 19.80 -25.76
CA ARG A 93 -10.24 19.29 -24.45
C ARG A 93 -11.78 19.10 -24.48
N PRO A 94 -12.36 18.07 -23.84
CA PRO A 94 -13.78 18.10 -23.49
C PRO A 94 -14.01 19.06 -22.32
N SER A 95 -14.88 20.05 -22.52
CA SER A 95 -15.29 21.02 -21.50
C SER A 95 -16.39 20.44 -20.62
N PHE A 96 -16.11 20.20 -19.34
CA PHE A 96 -17.13 20.03 -18.31
C PHE A 96 -17.71 21.40 -17.92
N ASN A 97 -18.93 21.68 -18.38
CA ASN A 97 -19.70 22.86 -18.00
C ASN A 97 -20.44 22.62 -16.67
N GLY A 98 -19.75 22.81 -15.54
CA GLY A 98 -20.34 22.94 -14.22
C GLY A 98 -20.74 24.39 -13.94
N LYS A 99 -22.03 24.69 -13.89
CA LYS A 99 -22.56 26.00 -13.51
C LYS A 99 -22.06 26.39 -12.11
N GLN A 100 -21.30 27.48 -12.01
CA GLN A 100 -20.96 28.12 -10.74
C GLN A 100 -22.22 28.65 -10.05
N GLY A 101 -22.68 27.96 -9.02
CA GLY A 101 -23.60 28.49 -8.02
C GLY A 101 -22.81 29.26 -6.96
N GLN A 102 -23.15 30.53 -6.75
CA GLN A 102 -22.66 31.34 -5.65
C GLN A 102 -23.01 30.69 -4.30
N SER A 103 -22.00 30.22 -3.56
CA SER A 103 -22.18 29.76 -2.18
C SER A 103 -21.98 30.94 -1.23
N THR A 104 -23.07 31.35 -0.57
CA THR A 104 -23.08 32.24 0.58
C THR A 104 -22.45 31.53 1.78
N ALA A 105 -21.58 32.25 2.49
CA ALA A 105 -20.95 31.82 3.74
C ALA A 105 -21.96 31.19 4.72
N GLY A 106 -21.90 29.86 4.82
CA GLY A 106 -22.61 29.04 5.78
C GLY A 106 -21.67 27.91 6.19
N THR A 107 -21.68 27.59 7.47
CA THR A 107 -20.90 26.55 8.13
C THR A 107 -21.11 25.21 7.44
N HIS A 108 -20.28 24.89 6.45
CA HIS A 108 -20.29 23.57 5.84
C HIS A 108 -19.56 22.60 6.76
N VAL A 109 -20.33 21.96 7.64
CA VAL A 109 -20.04 20.59 8.08
C VAL A 109 -20.32 19.73 6.84
N PHE A 110 -19.27 19.36 6.12
CA PHE A 110 -19.35 18.49 4.94
C PHE A 110 -19.52 17.02 5.36
N PRO A 111 -20.16 16.21 4.50
CA PRO A 111 -20.59 14.88 4.85
C PRO A 111 -19.40 14.02 5.21
N ASN A 112 -19.57 13.32 6.31
CA ASN A 112 -18.84 12.16 6.75
C ASN A 112 -18.79 11.13 5.60
N GLN A 113 -17.88 11.24 4.62
CA GLN A 113 -17.56 10.10 3.76
C GLN A 113 -16.70 9.15 4.62
N SER A 114 -17.38 8.44 5.52
CA SER A 114 -16.75 7.52 6.47
C SER A 114 -16.50 6.13 5.84
N GLY A 115 -16.43 6.04 4.52
CA GLY A 115 -16.42 4.80 3.76
C GLY A 115 -15.46 4.83 2.58
N PRO A 116 -15.20 3.67 1.96
CA PRO A 116 -14.31 3.55 0.83
C PRO A 116 -14.82 4.34 -0.39
N PRO A 117 -13.93 4.90 -1.22
CA PRO A 117 -14.35 5.53 -2.47
C PRO A 117 -14.94 4.48 -3.42
N SER A 118 -16.01 4.85 -4.15
CA SER A 118 -16.70 3.92 -5.06
C SER A 118 -16.08 3.97 -6.47
N GLY A 119 -15.84 2.79 -7.05
CA GLY A 119 -15.44 2.66 -8.46
C GLY A 119 -16.57 2.92 -9.46
N ARG A 120 -17.83 2.99 -9.02
CA ARG A 120 -19.00 2.98 -9.90
C ARG A 120 -18.98 4.06 -10.98
N GLU A 121 -18.50 5.26 -10.66
CA GLU A 121 -18.44 6.40 -11.60
C GLU A 121 -17.40 6.19 -12.71
N TYR A 122 -16.51 5.22 -12.57
CA TYR A 122 -15.38 4.98 -13.47
C TYR A 122 -15.52 3.70 -14.32
N LEU A 123 -16.61 2.93 -14.17
CA LEU A 123 -16.81 1.66 -14.88
C LEU A 123 -16.86 1.82 -16.41
N ASP A 124 -17.51 2.88 -16.90
CA ASP A 124 -17.60 3.15 -18.34
C ASP A 124 -16.23 3.44 -18.94
N VAL A 125 -15.38 4.19 -18.22
CA VAL A 125 -14.01 4.52 -18.63
C VAL A 125 -13.09 3.30 -18.53
N ALA A 126 -13.30 2.45 -17.53
CA ALA A 126 -12.52 1.24 -17.32
C ALA A 126 -12.63 0.26 -18.50
N THR A 127 -13.80 0.15 -19.11
CA THR A 127 -14.09 -0.80 -20.21
C THR A 127 -13.27 -0.52 -21.48
N GLY A 128 -12.76 0.71 -21.66
CA GLY A 128 -11.94 1.11 -22.81
C GLY A 128 -10.45 1.30 -22.51
N SER A 129 -10.02 1.09 -21.27
CA SER A 129 -8.64 1.36 -20.85
C SER A 129 -7.70 0.20 -21.20
N LYS A 130 -6.57 0.48 -21.84
CA LYS A 130 -5.52 -0.51 -22.08
C LYS A 130 -4.69 -0.71 -20.81
N LEU A 131 -4.53 -1.98 -20.42
CA LEU A 131 -3.82 -2.39 -19.21
C LEU A 131 -2.72 -3.40 -19.56
N HIS A 132 -1.50 -3.10 -19.11
CA HIS A 132 -0.34 -3.98 -19.15
C HIS A 132 -0.17 -4.67 -17.79
N MET A 133 -0.24 -6.00 -17.79
CA MET A 133 -0.04 -6.82 -16.59
C MET A 133 1.40 -7.35 -16.57
N LEU A 134 2.21 -6.97 -15.59
CA LEU A 134 3.61 -7.38 -15.48
C LEU A 134 3.82 -8.26 -14.25
N LEU A 135 4.40 -9.44 -14.48
CA LEU A 135 4.60 -10.48 -13.46
C LEU A 135 6.11 -10.79 -13.34
N PRO A 136 6.83 -10.23 -12.36
CA PRO A 136 8.21 -10.64 -12.10
C PRO A 136 8.27 -12.09 -11.63
N ALA A 137 8.87 -12.98 -12.42
CA ALA A 137 9.05 -14.39 -12.08
C ALA A 137 10.24 -14.99 -12.83
N THR A 138 11.11 -15.70 -12.11
CA THR A 138 12.29 -16.36 -12.69
C THR A 138 12.02 -17.79 -13.15
N LYS A 139 11.00 -18.46 -12.59
CA LYS A 139 10.66 -19.86 -12.90
C LYS A 139 9.19 -20.17 -12.66
N SER A 140 8.75 -21.29 -13.23
CA SER A 140 7.43 -21.84 -12.94
C SER A 140 7.38 -22.52 -11.57
N ASN A 141 6.24 -22.35 -10.89
CA ASN A 141 5.78 -23.23 -9.83
C ASN A 141 4.24 -23.16 -9.71
N VAL A 142 3.67 -23.98 -8.84
CA VAL A 142 2.21 -24.03 -8.65
C VAL A 142 1.62 -22.69 -8.21
N ASN A 143 2.34 -21.85 -7.48
CA ASN A 143 1.83 -20.57 -7.04
C ASN A 143 1.76 -19.54 -8.16
N LEU A 144 2.75 -19.53 -9.07
CA LEU A 144 2.64 -18.75 -10.32
C LEU A 144 1.42 -19.20 -11.12
N CYS A 145 1.19 -20.51 -11.20
CA CYS A 145 0.02 -21.06 -11.87
C CYS A 145 -1.30 -20.67 -11.21
N LYS A 146 -1.36 -20.58 -9.88
CA LYS A 146 -2.54 -20.07 -9.16
C LYS A 146 -2.84 -18.62 -9.58
N THR A 147 -1.82 -17.76 -9.65
CA THR A 147 -1.95 -16.37 -10.13
C THR A 147 -2.45 -16.33 -11.58
N LEU A 148 -1.76 -17.02 -12.50
CA LEU A 148 -2.11 -17.07 -13.93
C LEU A 148 -3.54 -17.60 -14.16
N LEU A 149 -3.94 -18.64 -13.42
CA LEU A 149 -5.29 -19.19 -13.44
C LEU A 149 -6.32 -18.13 -13.09
N THR A 150 -6.12 -17.40 -11.97
CA THR A 150 -7.08 -16.37 -11.53
C THR A 150 -7.20 -15.22 -12.52
N LEU A 151 -6.09 -14.78 -13.13
CA LEU A 151 -6.11 -13.78 -14.21
C LEU A 151 -6.89 -14.28 -15.42
N ALA A 152 -6.66 -15.53 -15.85
CA ALA A 152 -7.31 -16.11 -17.02
C ALA A 152 -8.82 -16.27 -16.83
N ILE A 153 -9.27 -16.83 -15.71
CA ILE A 153 -10.71 -17.03 -15.45
C ILE A 153 -11.47 -15.71 -15.35
N LEU A 154 -10.82 -14.63 -14.90
CA LEU A 154 -11.40 -13.29 -14.78
C LEU A 154 -11.27 -12.44 -16.04
N GLY A 155 -10.64 -12.95 -17.11
CA GLY A 155 -10.54 -12.26 -18.39
C GLY A 155 -9.55 -11.09 -18.40
N TYR A 156 -8.55 -11.11 -17.52
CA TYR A 156 -7.45 -10.15 -17.58
C TYR A 156 -6.65 -10.28 -18.88
N PRO A 157 -6.05 -9.19 -19.38
CA PRO A 157 -5.16 -9.26 -20.54
C PRO A 157 -3.99 -10.19 -20.26
N ALA A 158 -3.42 -10.76 -21.33
CA ALA A 158 -2.28 -11.65 -21.23
C ALA A 158 -1.14 -10.97 -20.46
N PRO A 159 -0.68 -11.55 -19.33
CA PRO A 159 0.42 -10.99 -18.58
C PRO A 159 1.72 -11.10 -19.37
N HIS A 160 2.66 -10.22 -19.06
CA HIS A 160 4.03 -10.33 -19.52
C HIS A 160 4.90 -10.72 -18.32
N ILE A 161 5.55 -11.88 -18.41
CA ILE A 161 6.46 -12.33 -17.37
C ILE A 161 7.81 -11.67 -17.57
N VAL A 162 8.27 -10.91 -16.57
CA VAL A 162 9.58 -10.26 -16.61
C VAL A 162 10.58 -11.05 -15.79
N SER A 163 11.84 -11.02 -16.22
CA SER A 163 12.97 -11.71 -15.61
C SER A 163 12.90 -13.24 -15.67
N TRP A 164 12.27 -13.78 -16.72
CA TRP A 164 12.13 -15.22 -16.89
C TRP A 164 13.46 -15.92 -17.17
N GLY A 165 13.74 -17.01 -16.46
CA GLY A 165 14.96 -17.80 -16.65
C GLY A 165 16.25 -17.06 -16.27
N LYS A 166 16.17 -15.82 -15.77
CA LYS A 166 17.31 -15.15 -15.15
C LYS A 166 17.65 -15.93 -13.88
N GLU A 167 18.90 -16.40 -13.79
CA GLU A 167 19.38 -17.06 -12.58
C GLU A 167 19.44 -16.03 -11.45
N ASP A 168 18.91 -16.41 -10.29
CA ASP A 168 18.96 -15.66 -9.03
C ASP A 168 20.40 -15.70 -8.42
N ASP A 169 21.39 -16.05 -9.25
CA ASP A 169 22.66 -16.69 -8.88
C ASP A 169 23.89 -15.85 -9.26
N ALA A 170 23.71 -14.60 -9.68
CA ALA A 170 24.85 -13.70 -9.69
C ALA A 170 25.27 -13.51 -8.22
N LYS A 171 26.40 -14.07 -7.83
CA LYS A 171 27.03 -13.90 -6.51
C LYS A 171 27.24 -12.42 -6.13
N ASP A 172 27.03 -11.53 -7.08
CA ASP A 172 27.13 -10.07 -7.00
C ASP A 172 25.76 -9.34 -7.02
N LEU A 173 24.61 -10.05 -7.14
CA LEU A 173 23.26 -9.46 -7.11
C LEU A 173 22.48 -9.85 -5.84
N LEU A 174 22.06 -8.81 -5.12
CA LEU A 174 21.55 -8.84 -3.74
C LEU A 174 20.13 -9.43 -3.64
N GLY A 175 19.78 -10.00 -2.48
CA GLY A 175 18.45 -10.58 -2.24
C GLY A 175 18.13 -11.82 -3.08
N GLY A 176 19.18 -12.49 -3.61
CA GLY A 176 19.05 -13.54 -4.61
C GLY A 176 18.53 -13.03 -5.95
N GLY A 177 18.80 -11.77 -6.34
CA GLY A 177 18.45 -11.21 -7.66
C GLY A 177 16.96 -10.91 -7.89
N SER A 178 16.04 -11.64 -7.27
CA SER A 178 14.60 -11.57 -7.53
C SER A 178 13.96 -10.21 -7.25
N HIS A 179 14.35 -9.52 -6.16
CA HIS A 179 13.83 -8.19 -5.83
C HIS A 179 14.41 -7.09 -6.74
N PHE A 180 15.68 -7.23 -7.13
CA PHE A 180 16.34 -6.36 -8.11
C PHE A 180 15.68 -6.50 -9.48
N ALA A 181 15.32 -7.72 -9.85
CA ALA A 181 14.62 -8.08 -11.07
C ALA A 181 13.20 -7.50 -11.16
N LYS A 182 12.52 -7.24 -10.02
CA LYS A 182 11.21 -6.56 -10.02
C LYS A 182 11.31 -5.13 -10.54
N ILE A 183 12.26 -4.35 -10.02
CA ILE A 183 12.44 -2.95 -10.45
C ILE A 183 13.01 -2.91 -11.87
N THR A 184 14.08 -3.66 -12.12
CA THR A 184 14.81 -3.58 -13.40
C THR A 184 14.03 -4.21 -14.56
N GLY A 185 13.40 -5.37 -14.38
CA GLY A 185 12.62 -6.02 -15.45
C GLY A 185 11.38 -5.23 -15.86
N VAL A 186 10.70 -4.60 -14.91
CA VAL A 186 9.55 -3.71 -15.21
C VAL A 186 10.02 -2.44 -15.91
N LEU A 187 11.12 -1.84 -15.45
CA LEU A 187 11.70 -0.66 -16.08
C LEU A 187 12.16 -0.96 -17.52
N GLU A 188 12.78 -2.12 -17.75
CA GLU A 188 13.17 -2.60 -19.09
C GLU A 188 11.95 -2.71 -20.02
N TYR A 189 10.85 -3.30 -19.54
CA TYR A 189 9.61 -3.40 -20.31
C TYR A 189 9.06 -2.02 -20.70
N ILE A 190 9.00 -1.10 -19.75
CA ILE A 190 8.46 0.25 -19.95
C ILE A 190 9.37 1.07 -20.86
N ASN A 191 10.70 0.88 -20.78
CA ASN A 191 11.69 1.61 -21.58
C ASN A 191 11.95 1.03 -22.97
N ASP A 192 11.33 -0.07 -23.36
CA ASP A 192 11.47 -0.64 -24.70
C ASP A 192 11.09 0.37 -25.80
N GLU A 193 12.04 0.66 -26.69
CA GLU A 193 11.90 1.70 -27.72
C GLU A 193 10.68 1.47 -28.62
N LYS A 194 10.42 0.22 -29.03
CA LYS A 194 9.30 -0.10 -29.92
C LYS A 194 7.95 0.13 -29.27
N ARG A 195 7.83 -0.08 -27.96
CA ARG A 195 6.61 0.25 -27.21
C ARG A 195 6.47 1.75 -27.03
N ARG A 196 7.55 2.45 -26.72
CA ARG A 196 7.56 3.92 -26.57
C ARG A 196 7.19 4.67 -27.84
N ASP A 197 7.48 4.09 -29.00
CA ASP A 197 7.09 4.65 -30.30
C ASP A 197 5.58 4.47 -30.59
N GLN A 198 4.86 3.66 -29.81
CA GLN A 198 3.42 3.50 -29.96
C GLN A 198 2.70 4.76 -29.48
N GLN A 199 1.71 5.19 -30.25
CA GLN A 199 0.86 6.31 -29.88
C GLN A 199 0.16 6.02 -28.53
N ASP A 200 0.12 7.03 -27.66
CA ASP A 200 -0.55 7.02 -26.35
C ASP A 200 0.00 5.99 -25.34
N PHE A 201 1.15 5.32 -25.60
CA PHE A 201 1.72 4.30 -24.70
C PHE A 201 1.96 4.83 -23.27
N ASP A 202 2.38 6.08 -23.12
CA ASP A 202 2.62 6.68 -21.81
C ASP A 202 1.31 6.92 -21.00
N ASP A 203 0.16 7.02 -21.68
CA ASP A 203 -1.16 7.18 -21.05
C ASP A 203 -1.82 5.83 -20.68
N GLU A 204 -1.31 4.73 -21.23
CA GLU A 204 -1.78 3.38 -20.93
C GLU A 204 -1.44 2.98 -19.49
N LEU A 205 -2.29 2.14 -18.89
CA LEU A 205 -2.08 1.68 -17.52
C LEU A 205 -1.13 0.49 -17.50
N VAL A 206 -0.26 0.45 -16.51
CA VAL A 206 0.54 -0.71 -16.16
C VAL A 206 0.29 -1.08 -14.70
N VAL A 207 0.18 -2.38 -14.44
CA VAL A 207 0.20 -2.92 -13.09
C VAL A 207 1.29 -3.98 -12.99
N MET A 208 2.14 -3.83 -11.98
CA MET A 208 3.05 -4.88 -11.54
C MET A 208 2.48 -5.53 -10.29
N ILE A 209 2.55 -6.86 -10.22
CA ILE A 209 2.12 -7.65 -9.08
C ILE A 209 3.16 -8.70 -8.72
N ASP A 210 3.21 -9.09 -7.45
CA ASP A 210 3.93 -10.27 -7.00
C ASP A 210 3.31 -11.54 -7.59
N SER A 211 4.12 -12.29 -8.34
CA SER A 211 3.61 -13.36 -9.20
C SER A 211 3.27 -14.65 -8.46
N TYR A 212 3.74 -14.85 -7.23
CA TYR A 212 3.65 -16.13 -6.50
C TYR A 212 2.71 -16.11 -5.29
N ASP A 213 2.13 -14.98 -4.93
CA ASP A 213 1.27 -14.88 -3.75
C ASP A 213 0.15 -13.85 -3.90
N ILE A 214 -0.23 -13.51 -5.14
CA ILE A 214 -1.41 -12.69 -5.44
C ILE A 214 -2.46 -13.51 -6.19
N TRP A 215 -3.70 -13.52 -5.69
CA TRP A 215 -4.85 -14.15 -6.35
C TRP A 215 -5.92 -13.11 -6.66
N PHE A 216 -6.49 -13.17 -7.87
CA PHE A 216 -7.57 -12.26 -8.28
C PHE A 216 -8.94 -12.89 -8.04
N GLN A 217 -9.90 -12.09 -7.60
CA GLN A 217 -11.29 -12.54 -7.44
C GLN A 217 -12.35 -11.70 -8.16
N LEU A 218 -12.02 -10.46 -8.58
CA LEU A 218 -12.92 -9.56 -9.29
C LEU A 218 -12.41 -9.24 -10.70
N PRO A 219 -13.30 -8.80 -11.62
CA PRO A 219 -12.94 -8.50 -13.01
C PRO A 219 -12.02 -7.28 -13.19
N VAL A 220 -11.38 -7.19 -14.36
CA VAL A 220 -10.41 -6.12 -14.71
C VAL A 220 -11.02 -4.72 -14.73
N GLU A 221 -12.27 -4.59 -15.16
CA GLU A 221 -12.98 -3.31 -15.16
C GLU A 221 -13.15 -2.74 -13.74
N VAL A 222 -13.34 -3.61 -12.75
CA VAL A 222 -13.43 -3.22 -11.33
C VAL A 222 -12.07 -2.75 -10.81
N LEU A 223 -10.97 -3.41 -11.21
CA LEU A 223 -9.61 -2.98 -10.88
C LEU A 223 -9.34 -1.56 -11.36
N ILE A 224 -9.60 -1.29 -12.64
CA ILE A 224 -9.30 0.01 -13.25
C ILE A 224 -10.22 1.10 -12.66
N ALA A 225 -11.50 0.80 -12.47
CA ALA A 225 -12.44 1.72 -11.88
C ALA A 225 -12.05 2.13 -10.45
N ARG A 226 -11.64 1.16 -9.62
CA ARG A 226 -11.18 1.43 -8.24
C ARG A 226 -9.84 2.15 -8.20
N TYR A 227 -8.93 1.86 -9.12
CA TYR A 227 -7.68 2.61 -9.24
C TYR A 227 -7.96 4.11 -9.43
N ARG A 228 -8.88 4.46 -10.34
CA ARG A 228 -9.28 5.85 -10.57
C ARG A 228 -9.95 6.48 -9.34
N ALA A 229 -10.79 5.72 -8.64
CA ALA A 229 -11.45 6.18 -7.42
C ALA A 229 -10.45 6.46 -6.29
N ILE A 230 -9.42 5.63 -6.11
CA ILE A 230 -8.35 5.83 -5.14
C ILE A 230 -7.54 7.10 -5.47
N VAL A 231 -7.20 7.29 -6.74
CA VAL A 231 -6.46 8.49 -7.18
C VAL A 231 -7.26 9.76 -6.87
N ALA A 232 -8.56 9.79 -7.20
CA ALA A 232 -9.41 10.95 -6.93
C ALA A 232 -9.59 11.23 -5.42
N ASP A 233 -9.74 10.19 -4.61
CA ASP A 233 -9.81 10.31 -3.14
C ASP A 233 -8.49 10.83 -2.53
N ASP A 234 -7.34 10.37 -3.02
CA ASP A 234 -6.03 10.86 -2.58
C ASP A 234 -5.85 12.34 -2.91
N ASP A 235 -6.16 12.76 -4.15
CA ASP A 235 -6.06 14.16 -4.57
C ASP A 235 -6.90 15.07 -3.65
N GLU A 236 -8.12 14.69 -3.30
CA GLU A 236 -8.96 15.47 -2.37
C GLU A 236 -8.30 15.57 -0.99
N ARG A 237 -7.80 14.46 -0.45
CA ARG A 237 -7.16 14.41 0.88
C ARG A 237 -5.85 15.20 0.90
N VAL A 238 -5.01 15.07 -0.12
CA VAL A 238 -3.73 15.78 -0.23
C VAL A 238 -3.98 17.27 -0.47
N ALA A 239 -4.94 17.64 -1.32
CA ALA A 239 -5.34 19.04 -1.52
C ALA A 239 -5.81 19.67 -0.21
N ARG A 240 -6.61 18.97 0.60
CA ARG A 240 -7.00 19.45 1.93
C ARG A 240 -5.79 19.66 2.84
N ARG A 241 -4.89 18.69 2.92
CA ARG A 241 -3.71 18.75 3.80
C ARG A 241 -2.75 19.86 3.38
N MET A 242 -2.43 19.96 2.09
CA MET A 242 -1.47 20.92 1.54
C MET A 242 -2.08 22.32 1.39
N GLY A 243 -3.41 22.43 1.31
CA GLY A 243 -4.11 23.66 1.00
C GLY A 243 -3.61 24.25 -0.31
N ARG A 244 -3.34 25.55 -0.33
CA ARG A 244 -2.87 26.26 -1.52
C ARG A 244 -1.55 25.77 -2.10
N ALA A 245 -0.74 25.00 -1.36
CA ALA A 245 0.47 24.41 -1.90
C ALA A 245 0.13 23.36 -2.98
N PHE A 246 -0.99 22.66 -2.86
CA PHE A 246 -1.42 21.64 -3.83
C PHE A 246 -1.50 22.20 -5.26
N ASP A 247 -2.30 23.25 -5.44
CA ASP A 247 -2.49 23.88 -6.76
C ASP A 247 -1.24 24.62 -7.25
N ARG A 248 -0.44 25.17 -6.33
CA ARG A 248 0.74 25.97 -6.68
C ARG A 248 1.92 25.12 -7.10
N GLU A 249 2.03 23.94 -6.51
CA GLU A 249 3.07 22.97 -6.80
C GLU A 249 2.61 21.95 -7.83
N ASP A 250 1.35 21.99 -8.27
CA ASP A 250 0.78 21.03 -9.24
C ASP A 250 0.97 19.57 -8.77
N ILE A 251 0.52 19.29 -7.54
CA ILE A 251 0.62 17.97 -6.92
C ILE A 251 -0.57 17.12 -7.36
N HIS A 252 -0.31 15.90 -7.82
CA HIS A 252 -1.34 14.91 -8.17
C HIS A 252 -0.84 13.50 -7.87
N ALA A 253 -1.73 12.61 -7.43
CA ALA A 253 -1.45 11.19 -7.31
C ALA A 253 -1.69 10.47 -8.64
N ASN A 254 -0.79 9.55 -9.00
CA ASN A 254 -0.92 8.79 -10.25
C ASN A 254 -0.61 7.30 -10.05
N ILE A 255 0.09 6.92 -8.98
CA ILE A 255 0.61 5.56 -8.79
C ILE A 255 0.13 5.02 -7.46
N VAL A 256 -0.72 3.99 -7.51
CA VAL A 256 -1.29 3.33 -6.33
C VAL A 256 -0.43 2.13 -5.96
N PHE A 257 0.05 2.09 -4.72
CA PHE A 257 0.68 0.93 -4.09
C PHE A 257 -0.25 0.26 -3.09
N GLY A 258 0.09 -0.98 -2.70
CA GLY A 258 -0.57 -1.63 -1.57
C GLY A 258 -0.35 -0.88 -0.25
N ALA A 259 -1.31 -0.98 0.69
CA ALA A 259 -1.21 -0.39 2.01
C ALA A 259 -1.17 -1.46 3.10
N GLY A 260 -0.09 -1.50 3.89
CA GLY A 260 0.10 -2.39 5.03
C GLY A 260 0.03 -1.68 6.38
N LYS A 261 -0.08 -2.48 7.45
CA LYS A 261 -0.17 -2.00 8.85
C LYS A 261 1.17 -1.67 9.50
N ARG A 262 2.27 -2.14 8.92
CA ARG A 262 3.62 -2.05 9.49
C ARG A 262 4.56 -1.30 8.55
N CYS A 263 5.32 -0.34 9.09
CA CYS A 263 6.50 0.16 8.39
C CYS A 263 7.58 -0.91 8.39
N SER A 264 7.87 -1.48 7.23
CA SER A 264 8.78 -2.61 7.06
C SER A 264 9.42 -2.54 5.67
N PRO A 265 10.61 -3.11 5.47
CA PRO A 265 11.55 -3.58 6.50
C PRO A 265 12.24 -2.42 7.26
N ASN A 266 11.98 -1.18 6.84
CA ASN A 266 12.67 0.00 7.35
C ASN A 266 12.43 0.25 8.84
N GLN A 267 13.46 0.80 9.48
CA GLN A 267 13.41 1.15 10.89
C GLN A 267 12.50 2.37 11.11
N ILE A 268 11.72 2.36 12.19
CA ILE A 268 10.65 3.34 12.44
C ILE A 268 11.12 4.80 12.52
N HIS A 269 12.39 5.04 12.87
CA HIS A 269 12.96 6.39 12.97
C HIS A 269 13.54 6.91 11.66
N THR A 270 13.40 6.17 10.56
CA THR A 270 13.89 6.57 9.23
C THR A 270 12.85 7.37 8.46
N LEU A 271 13.29 8.07 7.42
CA LEU A 271 12.43 8.82 6.51
C LEU A 271 11.35 7.96 5.87
N ALA A 272 11.55 6.64 5.75
CA ALA A 272 10.55 5.73 5.24
C ALA A 272 9.28 5.64 6.11
N CYS A 273 9.34 6.05 7.38
CA CYS A 273 8.30 5.75 8.37
C CYS A 273 7.72 6.97 9.07
N TYR A 274 8.54 7.87 9.62
CA TYR A 274 8.02 8.97 10.45
C TYR A 274 7.28 10.09 9.69
N PRO A 275 7.61 10.45 8.43
CA PRO A 275 6.93 11.54 7.75
C PRO A 275 5.59 11.11 7.12
N ILE A 276 5.26 9.82 7.14
CA ILE A 276 4.06 9.27 6.51
C ILE A 276 2.82 9.81 7.23
N PRO A 277 1.85 10.44 6.54
CA PRO A 277 0.64 10.97 7.16
C PRO A 277 -0.25 9.87 7.80
N GLU A 278 -1.20 10.31 8.62
CA GLU A 278 -2.19 9.43 9.25
C GLU A 278 -3.09 8.72 8.25
N SER A 279 -3.49 7.49 8.59
CA SER A 279 -4.43 6.69 7.78
C SER A 279 -5.79 7.39 7.67
N PRO A 280 -6.44 7.38 6.49
CA PRO A 280 -7.80 7.88 6.33
C PRO A 280 -8.85 6.92 6.90
N LEU A 281 -8.47 5.70 7.29
CA LEU A 281 -9.40 4.72 7.85
C LEU A 281 -9.98 5.20 9.20
N PRO A 282 -11.17 4.74 9.61
CA PRO A 282 -11.82 5.20 10.84
C PRO A 282 -10.97 5.00 12.10
N MET A 283 -10.83 6.05 12.93
CA MET A 283 -10.05 6.02 14.20
C MET A 283 -10.50 4.97 15.22
N GLY A 284 -11.69 4.38 15.05
CA GLY A 284 -12.25 3.33 15.90
C GLY A 284 -12.35 1.97 15.22
N LEU A 285 -11.55 1.69 14.18
CA LEU A 285 -11.62 0.46 13.38
C LEU A 285 -11.59 -0.82 14.22
N HIS A 286 -10.75 -0.86 15.25
CA HIS A 286 -10.62 -1.93 16.25
C HIS A 286 -11.10 -1.49 17.64
N GLY A 287 -12.07 -0.56 17.69
CA GLY A 287 -12.53 0.06 18.93
C GLY A 287 -11.38 0.76 19.67
N GLY A 288 -11.30 0.58 20.99
CA GLY A 288 -10.26 1.18 21.84
C GLY A 288 -8.85 0.64 21.61
N ASN A 289 -8.67 -0.42 20.82
CA ASN A 289 -7.36 -1.00 20.49
C ASN A 289 -6.77 -0.42 19.19
N THR A 290 -7.52 0.39 18.45
CA THR A 290 -7.09 0.94 17.16
C THR A 290 -5.76 1.69 17.30
N ASP A 291 -4.79 1.35 16.45
CA ASP A 291 -3.43 1.90 16.45
C ASP A 291 -2.67 1.74 17.77
N THR A 292 -2.96 0.66 18.50
CA THR A 292 -2.20 0.27 19.69
C THR A 292 -1.45 -1.03 19.46
N LEU A 293 -0.46 -1.31 20.31
CA LEU A 293 0.27 -2.59 20.32
C LEU A 293 -0.60 -3.77 20.83
N MET A 294 -1.84 -3.52 21.25
CA MET A 294 -2.77 -4.56 21.69
C MET A 294 -3.47 -5.17 20.49
N GLY A 295 -3.40 -6.49 20.35
CA GLY A 295 -4.02 -7.21 19.24
C GLY A 295 -3.62 -8.69 19.24
N ARG A 296 -4.01 -9.42 18.19
CA ARG A 296 -3.56 -10.81 17.96
C ARG A 296 -2.05 -10.90 17.72
N ASN A 297 -1.47 -9.83 17.19
CA ASN A 297 -0.04 -9.55 17.17
C ASN A 297 0.18 -8.03 17.33
N GLN A 298 1.44 -7.61 17.45
CA GLN A 298 1.83 -6.22 17.73
C GLN A 298 1.34 -5.19 16.68
N TYR A 299 0.98 -5.62 15.47
CA TYR A 299 0.53 -4.74 14.38
C TYR A 299 -0.95 -4.95 14.00
N SER A 300 -1.58 -6.00 14.51
CA SER A 300 -2.91 -6.42 14.04
C SER A 300 -4.02 -5.39 14.26
N SER A 301 -3.93 -4.53 15.27
CA SER A 301 -4.95 -3.49 15.51
C SER A 301 -4.61 -2.13 14.90
N PHE A 302 -3.50 -2.02 14.17
CA PHE A 302 -3.17 -0.80 13.42
C PHE A 302 -4.01 -0.71 12.14
N ARG A 303 -4.40 0.52 11.80
CA ARG A 303 -4.93 0.85 10.48
C ARG A 303 -3.81 0.74 9.45
N THR A 304 -4.17 0.42 8.21
CA THR A 304 -3.20 0.46 7.10
C THR A 304 -2.68 1.88 6.93
N ARG A 305 -1.35 2.03 6.85
CA ARG A 305 -0.69 3.34 6.78
C ARG A 305 0.54 3.35 5.89
N TYR A 306 1.24 2.23 5.79
CA TYR A 306 2.56 2.16 5.18
C TYR A 306 2.50 1.47 3.83
N LEU A 307 3.39 1.86 2.92
CA LEU A 307 3.49 1.28 1.59
C LEU A 307 3.85 -0.22 1.67
N ASN A 308 3.21 -1.01 0.82
CA ASN A 308 3.58 -2.39 0.49
C ASN A 308 3.86 -2.49 -1.01
N SER A 309 5.00 -3.07 -1.39
CA SER A 309 5.45 -3.13 -2.79
C SER A 309 4.96 -4.35 -3.56
N GLY A 310 4.09 -5.19 -2.98
CA GLY A 310 3.59 -6.40 -3.66
C GLY A 310 2.73 -6.11 -4.90
N TYR A 311 2.24 -4.89 -5.05
CA TYR A 311 1.75 -4.40 -6.32
C TYR A 311 1.89 -2.88 -6.43
N MET A 312 1.95 -2.41 -7.66
CA MET A 312 1.85 -0.99 -8.01
C MET A 312 1.12 -0.83 -9.34
N MET A 313 0.26 0.19 -9.45
CA MET A 313 -0.54 0.46 -10.64
C MET A 313 -0.54 1.96 -10.97
N GLY A 314 -0.37 2.31 -12.24
CA GLY A 314 -0.44 3.70 -12.71
C GLY A 314 -0.19 3.81 -14.22
N PRO A 315 -0.24 5.03 -14.78
CA PRO A 315 0.10 5.27 -16.18
C PRO A 315 1.58 5.01 -16.41
N ILE A 316 1.93 4.48 -17.59
CA ILE A 316 3.31 4.15 -17.95
C ILE A 316 4.23 5.37 -17.87
N GLY A 317 3.76 6.54 -18.32
CA GLY A 317 4.50 7.79 -18.27
C GLY A 317 4.84 8.26 -16.85
N ALA A 318 3.97 7.99 -15.88
CA ALA A 318 4.22 8.30 -14.46
C ALA A 318 5.09 7.22 -13.79
N MET A 319 4.88 5.94 -14.15
CA MET A 319 5.62 4.81 -13.61
C MET A 319 7.11 4.84 -13.99
N ARG A 320 7.44 5.37 -15.18
CA ARG A 320 8.81 5.45 -15.71
C ARG A 320 9.77 6.24 -14.79
N PRO A 321 9.55 7.54 -14.49
CA PRO A 321 10.47 8.30 -13.63
C PRO A 321 10.53 7.74 -12.20
N LEU A 322 9.42 7.16 -11.69
CA LEU A 322 9.42 6.46 -10.41
C LEU A 322 10.43 5.29 -10.44
N LEU A 323 10.35 4.41 -11.44
CA LEU A 323 11.22 3.24 -11.55
C LEU A 323 12.67 3.60 -11.87
N GLU A 324 12.90 4.66 -12.65
CA GLU A 324 14.24 5.20 -12.87
C GLU A 324 14.87 5.67 -11.56
N ARG A 325 14.12 6.41 -10.73
CA ARG A 325 14.61 6.81 -9.41
C ARG A 325 14.79 5.61 -8.49
N ALA A 326 13.89 4.64 -8.51
CA ALA A 326 14.01 3.41 -7.72
C ALA A 326 15.28 2.64 -8.09
N LYS A 327 15.61 2.52 -9.38
CA LYS A 327 16.86 1.91 -9.86
C LYS A 327 18.09 2.67 -9.35
N VAL A 328 18.11 4.00 -9.44
CA VAL A 328 19.21 4.80 -8.91
C VAL A 328 19.37 4.58 -7.40
N LYS A 329 18.27 4.60 -6.63
CA LYS A 329 18.31 4.33 -5.18
C LYS A 329 18.79 2.93 -4.86
N LEU A 330 18.41 1.95 -5.66
CA LEU A 330 18.87 0.58 -5.52
C LEU A 330 20.39 0.50 -5.68
N ASP A 331 20.95 1.19 -6.68
CA ASP A 331 22.40 1.27 -6.90
C ASP A 331 23.12 2.04 -5.77
N GLU A 332 22.56 3.17 -5.31
CA GLU A 332 23.06 3.93 -4.15
C GLU A 332 23.12 3.05 -2.90
N CYS A 333 22.04 2.32 -2.66
CA CYS A 333 21.82 1.55 -1.46
C CYS A 333 22.61 0.21 -1.47
N ALA A 334 22.80 -0.42 -2.63
CA ALA A 334 23.66 -1.59 -2.80
C ALA A 334 25.13 -1.31 -2.43
N ASN A 335 25.56 -0.06 -2.49
CA ASN A 335 26.92 0.36 -2.12
C ASN A 335 26.99 1.01 -0.72
N ARG A 336 25.87 1.07 0.00
CA ARG A 336 25.77 1.75 1.30
C ARG A 336 26.42 0.91 2.41
N THR A 337 27.29 1.55 3.18
CA THR A 337 27.92 0.98 4.38
C THR A 337 27.86 1.95 5.53
N GLY A 338 27.55 1.46 6.74
CA GLY A 338 27.52 2.27 7.95
C GLY A 338 26.51 3.42 7.86
N ALA A 339 25.29 3.12 7.42
CA ALA A 339 24.22 4.11 7.32
C ALA A 339 24.08 4.88 8.64
N SER A 340 24.20 6.21 8.59
CA SER A 340 24.24 7.07 9.78
C SER A 340 22.98 7.02 10.63
N PHE A 341 21.87 6.58 10.03
CA PHE A 341 20.57 6.40 10.65
C PHE A 341 20.30 4.95 11.08
N ASP A 342 21.24 4.02 10.90
CA ASP A 342 21.07 2.66 11.39
C ASP A 342 21.12 2.63 12.92
N ASN A 343 20.27 1.80 13.54
CA ASN A 343 20.24 1.62 14.99
C ASN A 343 21.37 0.72 15.54
N GLY A 344 22.36 0.36 14.72
CA GLY A 344 23.46 -0.53 15.05
C GLY A 344 23.21 -1.99 14.65
N SER A 345 22.07 -2.33 14.04
CA SER A 345 21.80 -3.67 13.53
C SER A 345 22.49 -3.98 12.21
N GLY A 346 22.95 -2.96 11.48
CA GLY A 346 23.46 -3.07 10.11
C GLY A 346 22.37 -3.43 9.09
N ALA A 347 21.09 -3.35 9.46
CA ALA A 347 20.00 -3.76 8.57
C ALA A 347 19.69 -2.67 7.52
N SER A 348 19.98 -1.41 7.85
CA SER A 348 19.83 -0.28 6.92
C SER A 348 20.89 -0.27 5.82
N ASP A 349 21.99 -0.99 6.04
CA ASP A 349 23.02 -1.22 5.04
C ASP A 349 22.49 -2.20 3.99
N TYR A 350 22.91 -2.03 2.74
CA TYR A 350 22.57 -2.95 1.64
C TYR A 350 21.07 -3.25 1.47
N CYS A 351 20.22 -2.25 1.70
CA CYS A 351 18.78 -2.26 1.42
C CYS A 351 18.00 -3.38 2.11
N TYR A 352 18.30 -3.67 3.38
CA TYR A 352 17.63 -4.75 4.10
C TYR A 352 17.71 -6.07 3.32
N HIS A 353 18.91 -6.39 2.85
CA HIS A 353 19.22 -7.54 2.00
C HIS A 353 18.54 -7.50 0.62
N GLY A 354 18.51 -6.31 -0.01
CA GLY A 354 18.01 -6.15 -1.38
C GLY A 354 16.49 -6.05 -1.50
N SER A 355 15.77 -5.68 -0.43
CA SER A 355 14.32 -5.55 -0.46
C SER A 355 13.87 -4.39 -1.36
N ASP A 356 13.08 -4.70 -2.39
CA ASP A 356 12.37 -3.72 -3.23
C ASP A 356 11.45 -2.83 -2.40
N GLN A 357 10.74 -3.43 -1.42
CA GLN A 357 9.89 -2.69 -0.49
C GLN A 357 10.67 -1.57 0.20
N SER A 358 11.92 -1.82 0.60
CA SER A 358 12.74 -0.82 1.30
C SER A 358 13.05 0.44 0.48
N ILE A 359 13.14 0.28 -0.84
CA ILE A 359 13.39 1.39 -1.77
C ILE A 359 12.12 2.23 -1.94
N PHE A 360 10.99 1.59 -2.22
CA PHE A 360 9.73 2.32 -2.45
C PHE A 360 9.18 2.99 -1.18
N VAL A 361 9.34 2.39 0.00
CA VAL A 361 8.96 3.05 1.27
C VAL A 361 9.84 4.26 1.56
N GLU A 362 11.15 4.21 1.25
CA GLU A 362 12.06 5.35 1.40
C GLU A 362 11.63 6.49 0.46
N MET A 363 11.34 6.18 -0.81
CA MET A 363 10.84 7.15 -1.78
C MET A 363 9.50 7.78 -1.37
N HIS A 364 8.56 6.99 -0.89
CA HIS A 364 7.29 7.50 -0.38
C HIS A 364 7.49 8.41 0.84
N GLY A 365 8.41 8.04 1.73
CA GLY A 365 8.85 8.86 2.84
C GLY A 365 9.42 10.23 2.44
N GLU A 366 10.32 10.25 1.46
CA GLU A 366 10.88 11.48 0.89
C GLU A 366 9.79 12.36 0.26
N GLN A 367 8.86 11.77 -0.49
CA GLN A 367 7.72 12.47 -1.07
C GLN A 367 6.89 13.16 0.03
N GLU A 368 6.51 12.43 1.06
CA GLU A 368 5.65 12.96 2.13
C GLU A 368 6.37 14.01 3.00
N PHE A 369 7.68 13.82 3.23
CA PHE A 369 8.52 14.83 3.88
C PHE A 369 8.56 16.12 3.05
N HIS A 370 8.82 16.02 1.74
CA HIS A 370 8.91 17.20 0.89
C HIS A 370 7.55 17.85 0.61
N ARG A 371 6.43 17.10 0.62
CA ARG A 371 5.08 17.68 0.62
C ARG A 371 4.83 18.54 1.85
N GLU A 372 5.35 18.16 3.02
CA GLU A 372 5.29 19.00 4.22
C GLU A 372 6.19 20.25 4.10
N VAL A 373 7.38 20.13 3.50
CA VAL A 373 8.24 21.29 3.18
C VAL A 373 7.52 22.28 2.26
N MET A 374 6.95 21.79 1.16
CA MET A 374 6.16 22.59 0.21
C MET A 374 4.96 23.26 0.90
N ARG A 375 4.23 22.53 1.75
CA ARG A 375 3.13 23.09 2.54
C ARG A 375 3.59 24.25 3.42
N ARG A 376 4.70 24.09 4.16
CA ARG A 376 5.26 25.17 5.01
C ARG A 376 5.73 26.36 4.19
N HIS A 377 6.36 26.11 3.05
CA HIS A 377 6.86 27.16 2.16
C HIS A 377 5.74 28.10 1.68
N HIS A 378 4.56 27.56 1.36
CA HIS A 378 3.42 28.36 0.86
C HIS A 378 2.53 28.97 1.94
N ARG A 379 2.89 28.81 3.22
CA ARG A 379 2.19 29.42 4.36
C ARG A 379 2.68 30.84 4.63
N SER A 380 1.80 31.63 5.22
CA SER A 380 2.04 33.01 5.62
C SER A 380 1.78 33.21 7.12
N GLY A 381 2.22 34.34 7.69
CA GLY A 381 1.88 34.69 9.07
C GLY A 381 0.37 34.81 9.34
N MET A 382 -0.43 35.12 8.29
CA MET A 382 -1.89 35.10 8.39
C MET A 382 -2.41 33.68 8.62
N ASP A 383 -1.77 32.66 8.03
CA ASP A 383 -2.18 31.27 8.21
C ASP A 383 -2.06 30.80 9.66
N ASP A 384 -1.03 31.28 10.37
CA ASP A 384 -0.86 30.97 11.80
C ASP A 384 -1.93 31.61 12.68
N TYR A 385 -2.40 32.81 12.32
CA TYR A 385 -3.55 33.42 12.99
C TYR A 385 -4.83 32.62 12.70
N LEU A 386 -5.08 32.27 11.43
CA LEU A 386 -6.26 31.53 11.01
C LEU A 386 -6.35 30.15 11.67
N ASP A 387 -5.23 29.47 11.88
CA ASP A 387 -5.21 28.16 12.55
C ASP A 387 -5.71 28.24 14.02
N ARG A 388 -5.56 29.39 14.69
CA ARG A 388 -6.04 29.60 16.07
C ARG A 388 -7.55 29.80 16.15
N VAL A 389 -8.14 30.41 15.12
CA VAL A 389 -9.57 30.75 15.08
C VAL A 389 -10.40 29.71 14.31
N MET A 390 -9.77 28.98 13.39
CA MET A 390 -10.36 27.93 12.56
C MET A 390 -9.42 26.72 12.51
N PRO A 391 -9.34 25.92 13.59
CA PRO A 391 -8.52 24.72 13.61
C PRO A 391 -8.97 23.73 12.53
N ASN A 392 -8.03 22.93 12.00
CA ASN A 392 -8.28 21.87 11.02
C ASN A 392 -8.85 22.32 9.66
N ARG A 393 -8.71 23.61 9.31
CA ARG A 393 -8.98 24.11 7.95
C ARG A 393 -7.97 23.54 6.94
N ALA A 394 -8.30 23.58 5.66
CA ALA A 394 -7.36 23.16 4.62
C ALA A 394 -6.04 23.95 4.67
N GLY A 395 -4.91 23.25 4.53
CA GLY A 395 -3.56 23.82 4.64
C GLY A 395 -3.13 24.20 6.06
N SER A 396 -3.96 23.97 7.10
CA SER A 396 -3.57 24.21 8.50
C SER A 396 -2.38 23.35 8.89
N ARG A 397 -1.78 23.62 10.05
CA ARG A 397 -0.84 22.67 10.67
C ARG A 397 -1.50 21.29 10.74
N THR A 398 -0.73 20.27 10.40
CA THR A 398 -1.17 18.87 10.51
C THR A 398 -1.36 18.54 11.99
N PRO A 399 -2.45 17.83 12.35
CA PRO A 399 -2.59 17.31 13.70
C PRO A 399 -1.41 16.37 14.03
N PRO A 400 -1.03 16.27 15.31
CA PRO A 400 -0.03 15.29 15.74
C PRO A 400 -0.44 13.88 15.30
N SER A 401 0.54 13.13 14.80
CA SER A 401 0.40 11.72 14.45
C SER A 401 1.16 10.85 15.44
N HIS A 402 1.05 9.54 15.33
CA HIS A 402 1.85 8.62 16.14
C HIS A 402 2.54 7.58 15.28
N ILE A 403 3.79 7.26 15.57
CA ILE A 403 4.41 6.04 15.06
C ILE A 403 4.45 5.01 16.18
N GLN A 404 3.64 3.97 16.05
CA GLN A 404 3.29 3.10 17.18
C GLN A 404 2.77 3.97 18.35
N ASN A 405 3.48 4.01 19.48
CA ASN A 405 3.11 4.83 20.63
C ASN A 405 3.91 6.15 20.74
N ALA A 406 4.82 6.44 19.81
CA ALA A 406 5.64 7.65 19.84
C ALA A 406 4.95 8.81 19.11
N PRO A 407 4.73 9.97 19.75
CA PRO A 407 4.09 11.12 19.11
C PRO A 407 5.02 11.77 18.07
N ILE A 408 4.41 12.21 16.97
CA ILE A 408 5.03 13.01 15.91
C ILE A 408 4.24 14.32 15.83
N GLU A 409 4.77 15.34 16.50
CA GLU A 409 4.20 16.69 16.51
C GLU A 409 4.68 17.54 15.32
N ASP A 410 5.90 17.25 14.85
CA ASP A 410 6.50 17.88 13.68
C ASP A 410 7.06 16.79 12.75
N PHE A 411 6.46 16.65 11.56
CA PHE A 411 6.86 15.67 10.55
C PHE A 411 8.23 15.96 9.91
N LEU A 412 8.77 17.19 10.04
CA LEU A 412 10.11 17.55 9.55
C LEU A 412 11.20 17.39 10.63
N ASN A 413 10.80 17.42 11.91
CA ASN A 413 11.73 17.34 13.04
C ASN A 413 11.05 16.72 14.28
N PRO A 414 10.74 15.42 14.27
CA PRO A 414 10.13 14.76 15.41
C PRO A 414 11.06 14.75 16.64
N ALA A 415 10.48 14.70 17.83
CA ALA A 415 11.20 14.85 19.09
C ALA A 415 12.12 13.66 19.46
N PHE A 416 11.98 12.52 18.79
CA PHE A 416 12.83 11.34 18.98
C PHE A 416 14.02 11.36 18.02
N THR A 417 15.07 10.59 18.33
CA THR A 417 16.22 10.41 17.42
C THR A 417 15.77 9.83 16.09
N HIS A 418 16.01 10.53 14.98
CA HIS A 418 15.51 10.17 13.66
C HIS A 418 16.54 10.43 12.55
N GLN A 419 16.31 9.84 11.39
CA GLN A 419 17.05 10.15 10.18
C GLN A 419 16.73 11.59 9.74
N ALA A 420 17.74 12.45 9.74
CA ALA A 420 17.60 13.81 9.24
C ALA A 420 17.42 13.84 7.71
N ALA A 421 16.59 14.77 7.24
CA ALA A 421 16.47 15.17 5.84
C ALA A 421 16.62 16.69 5.71
N SER A 422 16.93 17.15 4.50
CA SER A 422 16.96 18.58 4.20
C SER A 422 15.55 19.13 4.09
N ASP A 423 15.20 20.10 4.94
CA ASP A 423 13.94 20.86 4.89
C ASP A 423 13.97 22.01 3.87
N THR A 424 14.97 22.02 2.98
CA THR A 424 15.09 23.01 1.92
C THR A 424 13.99 22.83 0.89
N TYR A 425 13.29 23.92 0.56
CA TYR A 425 12.34 23.95 -0.54
C TYR A 425 13.05 23.80 -1.89
N LEU A 426 12.59 22.85 -2.70
CA LEU A 426 13.15 22.49 -4.01
C LEU A 426 12.09 22.68 -5.11
N PRO A 427 12.15 23.76 -5.91
CA PRO A 427 11.15 24.04 -6.95
C PRO A 427 10.99 22.96 -8.01
N ASP A 428 12.05 22.19 -8.28
CA ASP A 428 12.04 21.12 -9.29
C ASP A 428 11.34 19.84 -8.80
N LYS A 429 10.91 19.81 -7.52
CA LYS A 429 10.18 18.70 -6.89
C LYS A 429 10.80 17.30 -7.15
N PRO A 430 12.12 17.10 -6.91
CA PRO A 430 12.79 15.84 -7.25
C PRO A 430 12.30 14.61 -6.46
N PHE A 431 11.47 14.82 -5.44
CA PHE A 431 10.90 13.79 -4.59
C PHE A 431 9.38 13.64 -4.76
N GLU A 432 8.75 14.37 -5.69
CA GLU A 432 7.33 14.20 -5.98
C GLU A 432 7.16 13.10 -7.04
N PHE A 433 6.71 11.92 -6.60
CA PHE A 433 6.58 10.74 -7.44
C PHE A 433 5.12 10.37 -7.77
N GLY A 434 4.15 11.11 -7.24
CA GLY A 434 2.73 10.79 -7.39
C GLY A 434 2.32 9.47 -6.71
N ILE A 435 3.06 9.01 -5.70
CA ILE A 435 2.75 7.78 -4.94
C ILE A 435 1.54 8.03 -4.02
N THR A 436 0.57 7.13 -4.09
CA THR A 436 -0.55 6.98 -3.13
C THR A 436 -0.73 5.51 -2.74
N LEU A 437 -1.55 5.24 -1.71
CA LEU A 437 -1.74 3.92 -1.12
C LEU A 437 -3.22 3.48 -1.16
N ASP A 438 -3.42 2.18 -1.38
CA ASP A 438 -4.73 1.51 -1.32
C ASP A 438 -5.17 1.25 0.14
N TYR A 439 -5.46 2.33 0.88
CA TYR A 439 -5.80 2.25 2.31
C TYR A 439 -7.00 1.34 2.60
N TRP A 440 -8.02 1.38 1.76
CA TRP A 440 -9.28 0.68 1.92
C TRP A 440 -9.26 -0.78 1.41
N SER A 441 -8.11 -1.27 0.92
CA SER A 441 -7.99 -2.59 0.29
C SER A 441 -8.98 -2.78 -0.86
N LEU A 442 -9.13 -1.77 -1.70
CA LEU A 442 -10.01 -1.79 -2.87
C LEU A 442 -9.40 -2.59 -4.02
N LEU A 443 -8.10 -2.41 -4.28
CA LEU A 443 -7.35 -3.21 -5.24
C LEU A 443 -6.91 -4.50 -4.57
N GLY A 444 -6.07 -4.43 -3.53
CA GLY A 444 -5.42 -5.60 -2.97
C GLY A 444 -5.31 -5.61 -1.45
N HIS A 445 -5.94 -6.59 -0.81
CA HIS A 445 -5.82 -6.76 0.64
C HIS A 445 -4.49 -7.41 1.02
N GLN A 446 -3.78 -6.79 1.97
CA GLN A 446 -2.51 -7.26 2.51
C GLN A 446 -2.77 -8.20 3.69
N THR A 447 -2.51 -9.50 3.54
CA THR A 447 -2.79 -10.48 4.62
C THR A 447 -1.85 -10.38 5.82
N SER A 448 -0.63 -9.85 5.62
CA SER A 448 0.37 -9.71 6.69
C SER A 448 -0.11 -8.79 7.81
N ASN A 449 -0.26 -9.35 9.02
CA ASN A 449 -0.85 -8.69 10.19
C ASN A 449 -2.35 -8.36 10.08
N ALA A 450 -3.04 -8.93 9.09
CA ALA A 450 -4.49 -8.80 8.89
C ALA A 450 -5.13 -10.18 8.63
N GLU A 451 -4.52 -11.25 9.16
CA GLU A 451 -4.92 -12.63 8.88
C GLU A 451 -6.36 -12.92 9.34
N TYR A 452 -6.84 -12.19 10.34
CA TYR A 452 -8.15 -12.39 10.97
C TYR A 452 -9.20 -11.37 10.52
N ASP A 453 -8.80 -10.38 9.72
CA ASP A 453 -9.66 -9.26 9.32
C ASP A 453 -10.48 -9.57 8.07
N THR A 454 -10.49 -10.85 7.66
CA THR A 454 -11.10 -11.27 6.41
C THR A 454 -11.95 -12.52 6.55
N ARG A 455 -13.00 -12.62 5.73
CA ARG A 455 -13.86 -13.79 5.62
C ARG A 455 -14.29 -13.99 4.17
N TYR A 456 -14.57 -15.22 3.79
CA TYR A 456 -15.28 -15.53 2.54
C TYR A 456 -16.78 -15.45 2.82
N ILE A 457 -17.44 -14.40 2.33
CA ILE A 457 -18.81 -14.02 2.69
C ILE A 457 -19.72 -14.04 1.48
N ARG A 458 -20.90 -14.64 1.65
CA ARG A 458 -22.05 -14.43 0.78
C ARG A 458 -22.83 -13.23 1.29
N HIS A 459 -23.01 -12.24 0.42
CA HIS A 459 -23.62 -10.95 0.76
C HIS A 459 -25.16 -10.99 0.76
N ASP A 460 -25.75 -12.12 0.34
CA ASP A 460 -27.18 -12.41 0.47
C ASP A 460 -27.54 -13.20 1.75
N ALA A 461 -26.55 -13.53 2.59
CA ALA A 461 -26.71 -14.25 3.84
C ALA A 461 -26.35 -13.38 5.05
N ALA A 462 -26.88 -13.74 6.24
CA ALA A 462 -26.61 -13.02 7.48
C ALA A 462 -25.11 -13.00 7.81
N LEU A 463 -24.56 -11.82 8.07
CA LEU A 463 -23.12 -11.63 8.30
C LEU A 463 -22.69 -12.27 9.62
N GLU A 464 -23.48 -12.10 10.67
CA GLU A 464 -23.18 -12.57 12.03
C GLU A 464 -22.99 -14.09 12.07
N LEU A 465 -23.78 -14.83 11.29
CA LEU A 465 -23.68 -16.29 11.18
C LEU A 465 -22.43 -16.74 10.43
N GLN A 466 -21.93 -15.93 9.49
CA GLN A 466 -20.76 -16.25 8.67
C GLN A 466 -19.44 -15.87 9.37
N VAL A 467 -19.45 -14.77 10.12
CA VAL A 467 -18.27 -14.31 10.87
C VAL A 467 -18.07 -15.14 12.14
N GLY A 468 -19.16 -15.55 12.79
CA GLY A 468 -19.15 -16.26 14.07
C GLY A 468 -18.79 -15.36 15.25
N ASP A 469 -18.42 -15.97 16.36
CA ASP A 469 -18.01 -15.25 17.56
C ASP A 469 -16.71 -14.46 17.31
N GLN A 470 -16.78 -13.14 17.50
CA GLN A 470 -15.63 -12.25 17.41
C GLN A 470 -14.96 -12.07 18.77
N GLY A 471 -13.64 -12.21 18.80
CA GLY A 471 -12.84 -12.02 20.01
C GLY A 471 -12.60 -10.54 20.33
N MET A 472 -11.99 -10.29 21.49
CA MET A 472 -11.75 -8.92 22.01
C MET A 472 -10.83 -8.05 21.14
N PHE A 473 -10.04 -8.64 20.25
CA PHE A 473 -9.11 -7.95 19.34
C PHE A 473 -9.62 -7.86 17.92
N ASP A 474 -10.76 -8.48 17.62
CA ASP A 474 -11.34 -8.45 16.29
C ASP A 474 -12.11 -7.14 16.10
N CYS A 475 -12.05 -6.58 14.90
CA CYS A 475 -12.84 -5.42 14.52
C CYS A 475 -14.34 -5.77 14.43
N PRO A 476 -15.26 -4.81 14.63
CA PRO A 476 -16.67 -5.02 14.30
C PRO A 476 -16.82 -5.34 12.81
N ALA A 477 -17.37 -6.52 12.50
CA ALA A 477 -17.48 -6.98 11.12
C ALA A 477 -18.47 -6.15 10.29
N LYS A 478 -18.10 -5.86 9.05
CA LYS A 478 -18.86 -5.18 8.01
C LYS A 478 -18.68 -5.97 6.71
N ALA A 479 -19.71 -6.00 5.88
CA ALA A 479 -19.66 -6.64 4.57
C ALA A 479 -20.68 -5.98 3.64
N GLN A 480 -20.45 -4.71 3.32
CA GLN A 480 -21.32 -4.03 2.37
C GLN A 480 -21.05 -4.59 0.98
N MET A 481 -22.12 -4.96 0.29
CA MET A 481 -22.01 -5.38 -1.11
C MET A 481 -21.44 -4.23 -1.94
N PRO A 482 -20.36 -4.43 -2.71
CA PRO A 482 -19.84 -3.37 -3.58
C PRO A 482 -20.87 -2.98 -4.62
N ASP A 483 -20.93 -1.69 -4.95
CA ASP A 483 -21.85 -1.12 -5.93
C ASP A 483 -21.25 -0.98 -7.33
N ASP A 484 -20.01 -1.44 -7.49
CA ASP A 484 -19.18 -1.34 -8.68
C ASP A 484 -18.92 -2.70 -9.36
N LEU A 485 -19.63 -3.75 -8.96
CA LEU A 485 -19.55 -5.04 -9.65
C LEU A 485 -20.48 -5.06 -10.88
N PRO A 486 -20.06 -5.71 -11.98
CA PRO A 486 -20.93 -5.91 -13.13
C PRO A 486 -22.18 -6.72 -12.74
N ILE A 487 -23.29 -6.50 -13.45
CA ILE A 487 -24.58 -7.17 -13.17
C ILE A 487 -24.42 -8.69 -13.23
N GLU A 488 -23.67 -9.18 -14.20
CA GLU A 488 -23.36 -10.60 -14.40
C GLU A 488 -21.96 -10.91 -13.87
N ALA A 489 -21.82 -12.02 -13.15
CA ALA A 489 -20.51 -12.52 -12.75
C ALA A 489 -19.90 -13.35 -13.90
N PRO A 490 -18.64 -13.10 -14.31
CA PRO A 490 -18.02 -13.82 -15.41
C PRO A 490 -17.97 -15.33 -15.14
N GLY A 491 -18.45 -16.12 -16.10
CA GLY A 491 -18.26 -17.58 -16.10
C GLY A 491 -19.10 -18.37 -15.09
N LEU A 492 -20.07 -17.75 -14.41
CA LEU A 492 -21.08 -18.52 -13.69
C LEU A 492 -22.14 -19.04 -14.68
N PHE A 493 -21.78 -19.92 -15.61
CA PHE A 493 -22.77 -20.76 -16.30
C PHE A 493 -23.18 -21.92 -15.39
N LEU A 494 -23.73 -21.60 -14.22
CA LEU A 494 -24.57 -22.59 -13.54
C LEU A 494 -25.86 -22.67 -14.35
N GLU A 495 -26.38 -23.88 -14.54
CA GLU A 495 -27.70 -24.14 -15.13
C GLU A 495 -28.85 -23.42 -14.39
N ASP A 496 -28.54 -22.77 -13.25
CA ASP A 496 -29.47 -22.17 -12.31
C ASP A 496 -29.14 -20.67 -12.10
N ALA A 497 -29.80 -19.80 -12.88
CA ALA A 497 -29.52 -18.35 -12.95
C ALA A 497 -29.60 -17.60 -11.60
N GLN A 498 -30.34 -18.12 -10.61
CA GLN A 498 -30.41 -17.54 -9.27
C GLN A 498 -29.11 -17.72 -8.46
N LYS A 499 -28.24 -18.67 -8.82
CA LYS A 499 -26.93 -18.88 -8.20
C LYS A 499 -25.79 -18.12 -8.91
N ASN A 500 -26.13 -17.29 -9.90
CA ASN A 500 -25.17 -16.58 -10.74
C ASN A 500 -25.02 -15.10 -10.37
N SER A 501 -25.28 -14.75 -9.10
CA SER A 501 -25.08 -13.39 -8.60
C SER A 501 -23.81 -13.30 -7.76
N TRP A 502 -23.09 -12.18 -7.91
CA TRP A 502 -22.00 -11.79 -7.01
C TRP A 502 -22.40 -11.84 -5.53
N ARG A 503 -23.68 -11.58 -5.21
CA ARG A 503 -24.17 -11.62 -3.82
C ARG A 503 -24.20 -13.04 -3.24
N SER A 504 -24.47 -14.03 -4.08
CA SER A 504 -24.65 -15.44 -3.68
C SER A 504 -23.35 -16.24 -3.61
N ILE A 505 -22.25 -15.72 -4.18
CA ILE A 505 -20.95 -16.38 -4.13
C ILE A 505 -20.13 -15.94 -2.92
N PRO A 506 -19.30 -16.81 -2.34
CA PRO A 506 -18.47 -16.47 -1.19
C PRO A 506 -17.27 -15.61 -1.65
N LEU A 507 -17.41 -14.29 -1.51
CA LEU A 507 -16.36 -13.33 -1.84
C LEU A 507 -15.42 -13.12 -0.66
N TYR A 508 -14.12 -13.10 -0.92
CA TYR A 508 -13.15 -12.71 0.09
C TYR A 508 -13.38 -11.23 0.43
N THR A 509 -13.68 -10.95 1.69
CA THR A 509 -14.10 -9.64 2.17
C THR A 509 -13.23 -9.25 3.35
N GLU A 510 -12.64 -8.06 3.31
CA GLU A 510 -12.04 -7.41 4.48
C GLU A 510 -13.18 -6.85 5.33
N ILE A 511 -13.38 -7.46 6.50
CA ILE A 511 -14.56 -7.23 7.33
C ILE A 511 -14.41 -6.05 8.28
N CYS A 512 -13.23 -5.47 8.48
CA CYS A 512 -13.04 -4.31 9.34
C CYS A 512 -13.47 -3.01 8.66
N VAL A 513 -13.04 -2.84 7.40
CA VAL A 513 -13.43 -1.72 6.54
C VAL A 513 -14.67 -2.05 5.70
N GLY A 514 -14.98 -3.32 5.50
CA GLY A 514 -16.17 -3.78 4.80
C GLY A 514 -16.05 -3.77 3.29
N THR A 515 -14.86 -4.02 2.76
CA THR A 515 -14.54 -4.00 1.32
C THR A 515 -14.30 -5.41 0.79
N VAL A 516 -14.70 -5.65 -0.46
CA VAL A 516 -14.34 -6.85 -1.22
C VAL A 516 -13.18 -6.47 -2.14
N PRO A 517 -11.91 -6.78 -1.84
CA PRO A 517 -10.77 -6.41 -2.68
C PRO A 517 -10.83 -7.08 -4.07
N VAL A 518 -10.19 -6.48 -5.08
CA VAL A 518 -10.03 -7.15 -6.39
C VAL A 518 -9.12 -8.35 -6.31
N MET A 519 -8.04 -8.25 -5.53
CA MET A 519 -7.03 -9.29 -5.35
C MET A 519 -6.62 -9.45 -3.88
N ILE A 520 -6.06 -10.61 -3.56
CA ILE A 520 -5.60 -10.97 -2.23
C ILE A 520 -4.09 -11.14 -2.30
N HIS A 521 -3.35 -10.41 -1.47
CA HIS A 521 -1.90 -10.54 -1.37
C HIS A 521 -1.52 -11.37 -0.14
N HIS A 522 -1.11 -12.61 -0.37
CA HIS A 522 -0.76 -13.62 0.63
C HIS A 522 0.68 -13.45 1.16
N ASN A 523 0.99 -12.23 1.60
CA ASN A 523 2.30 -11.82 2.12
C ASN A 523 2.49 -12.05 3.63
N SER A 524 1.59 -12.76 4.31
CA SER A 524 1.85 -13.18 5.69
C SER A 524 3.13 -14.02 5.77
N VAL A 525 3.84 -13.87 6.90
CA VAL A 525 5.03 -14.67 7.22
C VAL A 525 4.66 -16.14 7.36
N ASP A 526 3.48 -16.42 7.91
CA ASP A 526 2.95 -17.76 8.01
C ASP A 526 2.28 -18.18 6.70
N LYS A 527 3.04 -18.90 5.86
CA LYS A 527 2.58 -19.35 4.54
C LYS A 527 1.44 -20.38 4.60
N TRP A 528 1.14 -20.93 5.78
CA TRP A 528 -0.04 -21.78 5.98
C TRP A 528 -1.34 -21.07 5.61
N TRP A 529 -1.46 -19.76 5.92
CA TRP A 529 -2.68 -18.99 5.63
C TRP A 529 -3.04 -19.00 4.16
N ARG A 530 -2.04 -18.90 3.28
CA ARG A 530 -2.23 -19.02 1.84
C ARG A 530 -2.80 -20.39 1.49
N GLU A 531 -2.13 -21.47 1.89
CA GLU A 531 -2.53 -22.82 1.47
C GLU A 531 -3.91 -23.25 2.01
N ALA A 532 -4.28 -22.78 3.20
CA ALA A 532 -5.56 -23.05 3.87
C ALA A 532 -6.74 -22.19 3.37
N GLN A 533 -6.50 -21.30 2.40
CA GLN A 533 -7.54 -20.44 1.80
C GLN A 533 -7.88 -20.81 0.36
N TRP A 534 -7.03 -21.55 -0.35
CA TRP A 534 -7.22 -21.84 -1.78
C TRP A 534 -8.56 -22.53 -2.08
N ASP A 535 -8.96 -23.48 -1.23
CA ASP A 535 -10.21 -24.24 -1.33
C ASP A 535 -11.47 -23.44 -0.97
N LYS A 536 -11.32 -22.23 -0.41
CA LYS A 536 -12.43 -21.34 -0.02
C LYS A 536 -12.83 -20.37 -1.12
N THR A 537 -12.01 -20.23 -2.16
CA THR A 537 -12.25 -19.33 -3.29
C THR A 537 -13.46 -19.77 -4.11
N TRP A 538 -14.19 -18.82 -4.70
CA TRP A 538 -15.45 -19.14 -5.38
C TRP A 538 -15.28 -20.00 -6.65
N TRP A 539 -14.08 -19.98 -7.25
CA TRP A 539 -13.70 -20.81 -8.39
C TRP A 539 -13.20 -22.21 -8.01
N HIS A 540 -12.96 -22.50 -6.72
CA HIS A 540 -12.53 -23.83 -6.31
C HIS A 540 -13.55 -24.92 -6.71
N GLY A 541 -13.04 -26.08 -7.13
CA GLY A 541 -13.84 -27.18 -7.67
C GLY A 541 -14.39 -26.97 -9.09
N ARG A 542 -14.19 -25.78 -9.68
CA ARG A 542 -14.73 -25.40 -11.00
C ARG A 542 -13.71 -24.75 -11.93
N SER A 543 -12.56 -24.35 -11.39
CA SER A 543 -11.54 -23.57 -12.10
C SER A 543 -11.00 -24.25 -13.36
N ARG A 544 -10.95 -25.59 -13.41
CA ARG A 544 -10.60 -26.32 -14.64
C ARG A 544 -11.60 -26.09 -15.76
N GLY A 545 -12.90 -26.21 -15.47
CA GLY A 545 -13.96 -25.95 -16.43
C GLY A 545 -13.95 -24.50 -16.92
N LEU A 546 -13.80 -23.55 -15.99
CA LEU A 546 -13.68 -22.12 -16.30
C LEU A 546 -12.48 -21.83 -17.21
N LEU A 547 -11.32 -22.42 -16.93
CA LEU A 547 -10.13 -22.26 -17.76
C LEU A 547 -10.36 -22.77 -19.19
N GLU A 548 -10.99 -23.94 -19.33
CA GLU A 548 -11.31 -24.51 -20.65
C GLU A 548 -12.35 -23.69 -21.42
N GLU A 549 -13.33 -23.09 -20.72
CA GLU A 549 -14.25 -22.13 -21.34
C GLU A 549 -13.52 -20.91 -21.88
N ARG A 550 -12.57 -20.35 -21.11
CA ARG A 550 -11.74 -19.22 -21.56
C ARG A 550 -10.86 -19.59 -22.76
N ARG A 551 -10.29 -20.80 -22.76
CA ARG A 551 -9.52 -21.34 -23.89
C ARG A 551 -10.37 -21.42 -25.16
N LYS A 552 -11.58 -22.00 -25.06
CA LYS A 552 -12.56 -22.09 -26.16
C LYS A 552 -13.04 -20.72 -26.63
N ALA A 553 -13.16 -19.76 -25.73
CA ALA A 553 -13.51 -18.38 -26.03
C ALA A 553 -12.39 -17.59 -26.72
N GLY A 554 -11.23 -18.21 -26.99
CA GLY A 554 -10.16 -17.57 -27.76
C GLY A 554 -9.18 -16.76 -26.91
N LEU A 555 -9.12 -16.95 -25.58
CA LEU A 555 -8.26 -16.14 -24.72
C LEU A 555 -6.77 -16.31 -25.10
N ALA A 556 -6.15 -15.22 -25.57
CA ALA A 556 -4.82 -15.24 -26.19
C ALA A 556 -3.74 -15.93 -25.33
N GLN A 557 -3.66 -15.63 -24.03
CA GLN A 557 -2.68 -16.27 -23.14
C GLN A 557 -2.79 -17.80 -23.03
N LEU A 558 -3.95 -18.39 -23.34
CA LEU A 558 -4.15 -19.83 -23.32
C LEU A 558 -3.90 -20.48 -24.69
N ASN A 559 -4.05 -19.72 -25.78
CA ASN A 559 -3.98 -20.24 -27.16
C ASN A 559 -2.67 -19.88 -27.88
N GLU A 560 -2.16 -18.68 -27.64
CA GLU A 560 -0.94 -18.11 -28.25
C GLU A 560 0.25 -18.13 -27.28
N GLY A 561 -0.02 -18.35 -25.99
CA GLY A 561 0.96 -18.36 -24.92
C GLY A 561 1.13 -17.01 -24.21
N ILE A 562 1.92 -17.03 -23.15
CA ILE A 562 2.22 -15.91 -22.28
C ILE A 562 3.61 -15.38 -22.64
N PRO A 563 3.74 -14.10 -23.02
CA PRO A 563 5.02 -13.53 -23.41
C PRO A 563 5.96 -13.36 -22.21
N THR A 564 7.25 -13.59 -22.47
CA THR A 564 8.36 -13.38 -21.53
C THR A 564 9.36 -12.36 -22.08
N ASP A 565 10.22 -11.83 -21.22
CA ASP A 565 11.36 -10.98 -21.62
C ASP A 565 12.45 -11.73 -22.40
N ALA A 566 12.51 -13.06 -22.28
CA ALA A 566 13.39 -13.93 -23.08
C ALA A 566 12.95 -14.08 -24.56
N ALA A 567 12.01 -13.25 -25.03
CA ALA A 567 11.41 -13.32 -26.37
C ALA A 567 10.74 -14.68 -26.70
N LEU A 568 10.41 -15.45 -25.67
CA LEU A 568 9.65 -16.70 -25.76
C LEU A 568 8.20 -16.41 -25.36
N SER A 569 7.24 -16.76 -26.22
CA SER A 569 5.86 -16.97 -25.77
C SER A 569 5.79 -18.38 -25.22
N MET A 570 5.46 -18.52 -23.94
CA MET A 570 5.35 -19.83 -23.30
C MET A 570 3.90 -20.29 -23.27
N SER A 571 3.65 -21.51 -23.73
CA SER A 571 2.33 -22.11 -23.61
C SER A 571 1.92 -22.30 -22.15
N TRP A 572 0.61 -22.42 -21.92
CA TRP A 572 0.08 -22.74 -20.60
C TRP A 572 0.70 -24.03 -20.04
N GLU A 573 0.84 -25.07 -20.87
CA GLU A 573 1.38 -26.37 -20.45
C GLU A 573 2.87 -26.32 -20.11
N GLU A 574 3.65 -25.41 -20.71
CA GLU A 574 5.05 -25.18 -20.34
C GLU A 574 5.17 -24.45 -19.00
N LEU A 575 4.30 -23.47 -18.75
CA LEU A 575 4.27 -22.72 -17.50
C LEU A 575 3.61 -23.50 -16.37
N CYS A 576 2.57 -24.28 -16.66
CA CYS A 576 1.72 -24.97 -15.70
C CYS A 576 1.53 -26.42 -16.12
N PRO A 577 2.60 -27.24 -16.01
CA PRO A 577 2.58 -28.60 -16.48
C PRO A 577 1.59 -29.47 -15.69
N ARG A 578 1.18 -30.60 -16.26
CA ARG A 578 0.27 -31.57 -15.63
C ARG A 578 0.66 -31.96 -14.20
N SER A 579 1.95 -31.95 -13.87
CA SER A 579 2.45 -32.27 -12.53
C SER A 579 1.96 -31.31 -11.44
N VAL A 580 1.64 -30.05 -11.77
CA VAL A 580 1.11 -29.08 -10.79
C VAL A 580 -0.41 -29.08 -10.72
N GLU A 581 -1.11 -29.70 -11.67
CA GLU A 581 -2.58 -29.65 -11.76
C GLU A 581 -3.28 -30.19 -10.53
N LYS A 582 -2.74 -31.23 -9.90
CA LYS A 582 -3.29 -31.81 -8.67
C LYS A 582 -3.44 -30.75 -7.58
N GLU A 583 -2.41 -29.92 -7.41
CA GLU A 583 -2.39 -28.85 -6.39
C GLU A 583 -3.04 -27.56 -6.89
N LEU A 584 -3.02 -27.29 -8.21
CA LEU A 584 -3.64 -26.12 -8.80
C LEU A 584 -5.18 -26.19 -8.74
N PHE A 585 -5.76 -27.30 -9.17
CA PHE A 585 -7.22 -27.44 -9.26
C PHE A 585 -7.82 -28.06 -8.00
N ARG A 586 -7.09 -28.96 -7.31
CA ARG A 586 -7.56 -29.71 -6.14
C ARG A 586 -8.95 -30.35 -6.36
N ASP A 587 -9.21 -30.81 -7.58
CA ASP A 587 -10.50 -31.36 -8.02
C ASP A 587 -10.53 -32.90 -8.09
N VAL A 588 -9.37 -33.55 -7.93
CA VAL A 588 -9.20 -35.01 -7.97
C VAL A 588 -8.16 -35.47 -6.93
N GLU A 589 -8.32 -36.69 -6.40
CA GLU A 589 -7.34 -37.29 -5.48
C GLU A 589 -6.02 -37.68 -6.18
N ASP A 590 -6.05 -37.97 -7.48
CA ASP A 590 -4.89 -38.14 -8.37
C ASP A 590 -5.22 -37.67 -9.81
N PRO A 591 -4.29 -37.00 -10.54
CA PRO A 591 -4.51 -36.63 -11.93
C PRO A 591 -4.65 -37.89 -12.79
N SER A 592 -5.69 -37.96 -13.64
CA SER A 592 -5.97 -39.14 -14.47
C SER A 592 -4.72 -39.61 -15.22
N PRO A 593 -4.39 -40.91 -15.19
CA PRO A 593 -3.29 -41.45 -15.96
C PRO A 593 -3.57 -41.24 -17.46
N VAL A 594 -2.51 -40.82 -18.16
CA VAL A 594 -2.46 -40.47 -19.58
C VAL A 594 -3.36 -41.38 -20.45
N ALA A 595 -4.22 -40.76 -21.25
CA ALA A 595 -4.84 -41.42 -22.41
C ALA A 595 -3.93 -41.31 -23.62
#